data_AF-A0A235IQ62-F1
#
_entry.id   AF-A0A235IQ62-F1
#
_cell.length_a   1.000
_cell.length_b   1.000
_cell.length_c   1.000
_cell.angle_alpha   90.00
_cell.angle_beta   90.00
_cell.angle_gamma   90.00
#
_symmetry.space_group_name_H-M   'P 1'
#
loop_
_entity.id
_entity.type
_entity.pdbx_description
1 polymer ?
#
loop_
_entity_poly.entity_id
_entity_poly.type
_entity_poly.pdbx_seq_one_letter_code
_entity_poly.pdbx_strand_id
1 'polypeptide(L)'
;MKLNQAISLTAGFSIGCIITGSIIKQPMLRGLGELTRFGAISLGVMVKLNSVNADKEKQLTAFKQENICLQTKFEKTQNELNKLGKKFQTQDTRQRLHLANIQKLQHQQKVVLATVTTLEQKLDFYEKAASQKPENIKVNLNKNSVLSVTQSQESMTRVYIDGNNLSFAVDGLQIELDYDALRIELSQNATRTNFKYYTGIHSPMNDGQRRFIDYLKYQRYEVIGLPILARPDSKSFKTVGDDVKIAVDIIGEVKKGDDVILV
;
A
#
# COMPACT_ATOMS: atom_id res chain seq x y z
N MET A 1 -15.09 35.04 14.37
CA MET A 1 -15.78 36.16 15.05
C MET A 1 -15.40 36.14 16.52
N LYS A 2 -15.01 37.31 17.04
CA LYS A 2 -14.61 37.57 18.43
C LYS A 2 -15.80 37.43 19.38
N LEU A 3 -15.54 37.08 20.63
CA LEU A 3 -15.75 37.88 21.85
C LEU A 3 -16.14 36.98 23.03
N ASN A 4 -15.28 36.89 24.05
CA ASN A 4 -15.72 36.59 25.42
C ASN A 4 -14.93 37.51 26.35
N GLN A 5 -15.63 38.53 26.86
CA GLN A 5 -15.23 39.35 27.99
C GLN A 5 -16.42 39.45 28.94
N ALA A 6 -16.14 39.16 30.22
CA ALA A 6 -16.71 39.69 31.46
C ALA A 6 -18.23 39.92 31.60
N ILE A 7 -18.79 39.47 32.72
CA ILE A 7 -19.44 40.34 33.72
C ILE A 7 -19.52 39.57 35.06
N SER A 8 -18.98 40.21 36.10
CA SER A 8 -19.16 39.91 37.50
C SER A 8 -20.46 40.55 37.99
N LEU A 9 -21.28 39.85 38.78
CA LEU A 9 -22.35 40.47 39.56
C LEU A 9 -22.63 39.64 40.82
N THR A 10 -22.01 40.09 41.91
CA THR A 10 -22.37 39.84 43.30
C THR A 10 -23.78 40.36 43.60
N ALA A 11 -24.62 39.53 44.22
CA ALA A 11 -25.83 39.96 44.92
C ALA A 11 -25.92 39.21 46.25
N GLY A 12 -25.61 39.93 47.34
CA GLY A 12 -25.85 39.49 48.70
C GLY A 12 -27.32 39.68 49.08
N PHE A 13 -27.90 38.71 49.76
CA PHE A 13 -29.19 38.86 50.42
C PHE A 13 -28.97 39.20 51.89
N SER A 14 -29.20 40.48 52.21
CA SER A 14 -29.41 41.01 53.56
C SER A 14 -30.87 40.77 53.93
N ILE A 15 -31.13 39.98 54.97
CA ILE A 15 -32.44 39.90 55.61
C ILE A 15 -32.44 40.89 56.77
N GLY A 16 -33.00 42.07 56.51
CA GLY A 16 -33.20 43.14 57.48
C GLY A 16 -34.37 42.86 58.42
N CYS A 17 -34.12 43.13 59.70
CA CYS A 17 -35.13 43.23 60.75
C CYS A 17 -36.12 44.36 60.46
N ILE A 18 -37.42 44.07 60.45
CA ILE A 18 -38.47 45.07 60.64
C ILE A 18 -38.77 45.13 62.13
N ILE A 19 -38.40 46.24 62.78
CA ILE A 19 -38.85 46.61 64.12
C ILE A 19 -39.93 47.67 63.96
N THR A 20 -41.18 47.31 64.21
CA THR A 20 -42.24 48.24 64.54
C THR A 20 -42.99 47.75 65.77
N GLY A 21 -42.97 48.58 66.83
CA GLY A 21 -44.08 48.75 67.77
C GLY A 21 -44.28 47.72 68.89
N SER A 22 -44.19 48.25 70.12
CA SER A 22 -45.03 47.92 71.28
C SER A 22 -44.45 46.99 72.35
N ILE A 23 -44.35 47.61 73.53
CA ILE A 23 -44.06 47.08 74.86
C ILE A 23 -44.98 45.92 75.21
N ILE A 24 -44.46 44.71 75.45
CA ILE A 24 -45.04 43.74 76.39
C ILE A 24 -43.89 43.03 77.15
N LYS A 25 -44.03 43.02 78.48
CA LYS A 25 -43.18 42.35 79.47
C LYS A 25 -42.99 40.86 79.14
N GLN A 26 -41.75 40.40 79.37
CA GLN A 26 -41.27 39.02 79.43
C GLN A 26 -42.20 38.02 80.18
N PRO A 27 -42.13 36.70 79.91
CA PRO A 27 -40.91 35.91 80.12
C PRO A 27 -40.40 35.08 78.95
N MET A 28 -39.08 35.15 78.79
CA MET A 28 -38.23 34.07 78.29
C MET A 28 -38.63 32.73 78.90
N LEU A 29 -38.70 31.67 78.07
CA LEU A 29 -38.35 30.25 78.36
C LEU A 29 -39.18 29.24 77.54
N ARG A 30 -39.30 29.44 76.21
CA ARG A 30 -39.79 28.36 75.32
C ARG A 30 -39.07 28.20 73.98
N GLY A 31 -38.06 29.03 73.69
CA GLY A 31 -37.39 29.04 72.38
C GLY A 31 -36.04 28.33 72.28
N LEU A 32 -35.47 27.79 73.38
CA LEU A 32 -34.13 27.19 73.32
C LEU A 32 -34.11 25.75 72.76
N GLY A 33 -35.22 25.02 72.88
CA GLY A 33 -35.33 23.64 72.37
C GLY A 33 -35.56 23.57 70.85
N GLU A 34 -36.10 24.63 70.24
CA GLU A 34 -36.34 24.66 68.79
C GLU A 34 -35.10 25.12 68.01
N LEU A 35 -34.30 26.03 68.55
CA LEU A 35 -33.02 26.45 67.94
C LEU A 35 -32.00 25.32 67.86
N THR A 36 -31.93 24.43 68.85
CA THR A 36 -31.08 23.22 68.81
C THR A 36 -31.62 22.18 67.81
N ARG A 37 -32.95 22.07 67.65
CA ARG A 37 -33.58 21.22 66.64
C ARG A 37 -33.33 21.70 65.21
N PHE A 38 -33.41 23.01 64.95
CA PHE A 38 -33.09 23.59 63.65
C PHE A 38 -31.61 23.46 63.29
N GLY A 39 -30.70 23.59 64.26
CA GLY A 39 -29.28 23.32 64.08
C GLY A 39 -28.99 21.86 63.69
N ALA A 40 -29.64 20.89 64.34
CA ALA A 40 -29.49 19.47 64.02
C ALA A 40 -30.06 19.08 62.64
N ILE A 41 -31.19 19.68 62.24
CA ILE A 41 -31.79 19.47 60.91
C ILE A 41 -30.88 20.07 59.83
N SER A 42 -30.36 21.28 60.03
CA SER A 42 -29.42 21.93 59.09
C SER A 42 -28.13 21.12 58.90
N LEU A 43 -27.56 20.61 60.00
CA LEU A 43 -26.36 19.77 59.97
C LEU A 43 -26.64 18.41 59.29
N GLY A 44 -27.79 17.79 59.57
CA GLY A 44 -28.23 16.55 58.93
C GLY A 44 -28.44 16.70 57.41
N VAL A 45 -29.00 17.83 56.97
CA VAL A 45 -29.15 18.15 55.55
C VAL A 45 -27.79 18.39 54.89
N MET A 46 -26.86 19.12 55.53
CA MET A 46 -25.50 19.31 55.00
C MET A 46 -24.72 18.00 54.90
N VAL A 47 -24.78 17.12 55.91
CA VAL A 47 -24.10 15.81 55.88
C VAL A 47 -24.66 14.93 54.76
N LYS A 48 -25.99 14.93 54.58
CA LYS A 48 -26.66 14.16 53.53
C LYS A 48 -26.40 14.71 52.12
N LEU A 49 -26.24 16.03 51.98
CA LEU A 49 -25.86 16.66 50.72
C LEU A 49 -24.40 16.32 50.34
N ASN A 50 -23.49 16.37 51.32
CA ASN A 50 -22.09 16.01 51.12
C ASN A 50 -21.91 14.51 50.79
N SER A 51 -22.68 13.61 51.42
CA SER A 51 -22.63 12.19 51.09
C SER A 51 -23.15 11.90 49.68
N VAL A 52 -24.22 12.57 49.25
CA VAL A 52 -24.77 12.43 47.89
C VAL A 52 -23.78 12.96 46.83
N ASN A 53 -23.06 14.04 47.13
CA ASN A 53 -22.01 14.54 46.23
C ASN A 53 -20.82 13.58 46.15
N ALA A 54 -20.38 13.02 47.28
CA ALA A 54 -19.31 12.03 47.30
C ALA A 54 -19.68 10.75 46.51
N ASP A 55 -20.93 10.27 46.63
CA ASP A 55 -21.40 9.11 45.86
C ASP A 55 -21.46 9.40 44.34
N LYS A 56 -21.89 10.61 43.95
CA LYS A 56 -21.88 11.04 42.54
C LYS A 56 -20.46 11.14 41.96
N GLU A 57 -19.51 11.67 42.72
CA GLU A 57 -18.10 11.72 42.30
C GLU A 57 -17.49 10.32 42.17
N LYS A 58 -17.83 9.42 43.09
CA LYS A 58 -17.41 8.01 43.03
C LYS A 58 -18.00 7.29 41.81
N GLN A 59 -19.27 7.54 41.47
CA GLN A 59 -19.89 7.00 40.26
C GLN A 59 -19.25 7.58 38.98
N LEU A 60 -18.98 8.89 38.96
CA LEU A 60 -18.35 9.55 37.82
C LEU A 60 -16.93 9.04 37.58
N THR A 61 -16.16 8.79 38.64
CA THR A 61 -14.81 8.22 38.54
C THR A 61 -14.84 6.78 38.06
N ALA A 62 -15.76 5.96 38.56
CA ALA A 62 -15.97 4.59 38.07
C ALA A 62 -16.33 4.57 36.57
N PHE A 63 -17.25 5.44 36.15
CA PHE A 63 -17.65 5.55 34.73
C PHE A 63 -16.51 6.03 33.83
N LYS A 64 -15.66 6.95 34.31
CA LYS A 64 -14.45 7.37 33.59
C LYS A 64 -13.46 6.21 33.41
N GLN A 65 -13.24 5.42 34.46
CA GLN A 65 -12.37 4.25 34.39
C GLN A 65 -12.92 3.19 33.42
N GLU A 66 -14.23 2.95 33.43
CA GLU A 66 -14.89 2.04 32.51
C GLU A 66 -14.73 2.49 31.05
N ASN A 67 -14.91 3.78 30.75
CA ASN A 67 -14.71 4.30 29.40
C ASN A 67 -13.26 4.14 28.91
N ILE A 68 -12.27 4.39 29.78
CA ILE A 68 -10.85 4.16 29.44
C ILE A 68 -10.61 2.67 29.15
N CYS A 69 -11.19 1.77 29.95
CA CYS A 69 -11.12 0.33 29.73
C CYS A 69 -11.77 -0.09 28.40
N LEU A 70 -12.92 0.49 28.05
CA LEU A 70 -13.58 0.21 26.78
C LEU A 70 -12.79 0.76 25.59
N GLN A 71 -12.21 1.95 25.72
CA GLN A 71 -11.41 2.57 24.67
C GLN A 71 -10.14 1.75 24.38
N THR A 72 -9.44 1.28 25.41
CA THR A 72 -8.27 0.41 25.25
C THR A 72 -8.62 -0.96 24.65
N LYS A 73 -9.76 -1.54 25.02
CA LYS A 73 -10.28 -2.76 24.36
C LYS A 73 -10.58 -2.51 22.89
N PHE A 74 -11.20 -1.37 22.55
CA PHE A 74 -11.50 -1.01 21.18
C PHE A 74 -10.23 -0.87 20.34
N GLU A 75 -9.23 -0.14 20.84
CA GLU A 75 -7.92 0.01 20.18
C GLU A 75 -7.23 -1.35 19.96
N LYS A 76 -7.29 -2.25 20.97
CA LYS A 76 -6.74 -3.61 20.84
C LYS A 76 -7.45 -4.40 19.74
N THR A 77 -8.79 -4.38 19.71
CA THR A 77 -9.56 -5.06 18.67
C THR A 77 -9.27 -4.48 17.28
N GLN A 78 -9.15 -3.16 17.16
CA GLN A 78 -8.81 -2.49 15.91
C GLN A 78 -7.43 -2.93 15.41
N ASN A 79 -6.44 -3.05 16.30
CA ASN A 79 -5.11 -3.53 15.96
C ASN A 79 -5.10 -4.98 15.50
N GLU A 80 -5.86 -5.86 16.15
CA GLU A 80 -6.00 -7.26 15.70
C GLU A 80 -6.71 -7.35 14.35
N LEU A 81 -7.72 -6.51 14.10
CA LEU A 81 -8.43 -6.46 12.81
C LEU A 81 -7.51 -5.98 11.69
N ASN A 82 -6.69 -4.96 11.94
CA ASN A 82 -5.65 -4.50 11.02
C ASN A 82 -4.62 -5.60 10.73
N LYS A 83 -4.20 -6.35 11.75
CA LYS A 83 -3.26 -7.48 11.61
C LYS A 83 -3.88 -8.61 10.78
N LEU A 84 -5.16 -8.91 10.98
CA LEU A 84 -5.89 -9.90 10.20
C LEU A 84 -6.06 -9.46 8.74
N GLY A 85 -6.35 -8.17 8.50
CA GLY A 85 -6.39 -7.59 7.16
C GLY A 85 -5.08 -7.78 6.39
N LYS A 86 -3.93 -7.52 7.04
CA LYS A 86 -2.60 -7.77 6.45
C LYS A 86 -2.37 -9.24 6.11
N LYS A 87 -2.80 -10.16 6.99
CA LYS A 87 -2.71 -11.61 6.72
C LYS A 87 -3.55 -12.02 5.52
N PHE A 88 -4.77 -11.50 5.42
CA PHE A 88 -5.68 -11.78 4.31
C PHE A 88 -5.09 -11.30 2.97
N GLN A 89 -4.56 -10.08 2.92
CA GLN A 89 -3.88 -9.54 1.74
C GLN A 89 -2.67 -10.40 1.34
N THR A 90 -1.86 -10.82 2.31
CA THR A 90 -0.71 -11.71 2.05
C THR A 90 -1.17 -13.04 1.46
N GLN A 91 -2.27 -13.60 1.96
CA GLN A 91 -2.83 -14.86 1.46
C GLN A 91 -3.39 -14.71 0.04
N ASP A 92 -4.11 -13.63 -0.25
CA ASP A 92 -4.63 -13.33 -1.58
C ASP A 92 -3.49 -13.22 -2.61
N THR A 93 -2.41 -12.51 -2.28
CA THR A 93 -1.22 -12.41 -3.14
C THR A 93 -0.58 -13.77 -3.40
N ARG A 94 -0.45 -14.62 -2.37
CA ARG A 94 0.06 -16.00 -2.54
C ARG A 94 -0.83 -16.82 -3.48
N GLN A 95 -2.15 -16.70 -3.35
CA GLN A 95 -3.09 -17.39 -4.23
C GLN A 95 -2.96 -16.92 -5.68
N ARG A 96 -2.82 -15.61 -5.92
CA ARG A 96 -2.58 -15.05 -7.26
C ARG A 96 -1.27 -15.57 -7.87
N LEU A 97 -0.19 -15.64 -7.09
CA LEU A 97 1.09 -16.17 -7.56
C LEU A 97 1.01 -17.66 -7.91
N HIS A 98 0.34 -18.47 -7.07
CA HIS A 98 0.10 -19.87 -7.39
C HIS A 98 -0.70 -20.05 -8.68
N LEU A 99 -1.72 -19.22 -8.91
CA LEU A 99 -2.52 -19.27 -10.13
C LEU A 99 -1.68 -18.92 -11.37
N ALA A 100 -0.84 -17.89 -11.30
CA ALA A 100 0.06 -17.51 -12.39
C ALA A 100 1.07 -18.63 -12.72
N ASN A 101 1.62 -19.30 -11.69
CA ASN A 101 2.52 -20.44 -11.88
C ASN A 101 1.81 -21.62 -12.56
N ILE A 102 0.56 -21.91 -12.18
CA ILE A 102 -0.25 -22.95 -12.84
C ILE A 102 -0.46 -22.61 -14.32
N GLN A 103 -0.79 -21.36 -14.64
CA GLN A 103 -0.99 -20.92 -16.03
C GLN A 103 0.30 -21.03 -16.85
N LYS A 104 1.45 -20.69 -16.27
CA LYS A 104 2.77 -20.85 -16.92
C LYS A 104 3.05 -22.32 -17.24
N LEU A 105 2.83 -23.22 -16.28
CA LEU A 105 3.03 -24.66 -16.48
C LEU A 105 2.08 -25.21 -17.55
N GLN A 106 0.82 -24.79 -17.57
CA GLN A 106 -0.15 -25.17 -18.61
C GLN A 106 0.30 -24.71 -20.00
N HIS A 107 0.83 -23.49 -20.11
CA HIS A 107 1.36 -23.00 -21.38
C HIS A 107 2.57 -23.83 -21.84
N GLN A 108 3.52 -24.10 -20.95
CA GLN A 108 4.67 -24.96 -21.25
C GLN A 108 4.25 -26.36 -21.69
N GLN A 109 3.28 -26.98 -21.01
CA GLN A 109 2.73 -28.27 -21.40
C GLN A 109 2.13 -28.23 -22.81
N LYS A 110 1.41 -27.17 -23.16
CA LYS A 110 0.84 -26.98 -24.50
C LYS A 110 1.91 -26.87 -25.58
N VAL A 111 3.00 -26.13 -25.31
CA VAL A 111 4.12 -25.99 -26.25
C VAL A 111 4.82 -27.33 -26.44
N VAL A 112 5.13 -28.06 -25.36
CA VAL A 112 5.74 -29.39 -25.44
C VAL A 112 4.86 -30.34 -26.25
N LEU A 113 3.55 -30.38 -25.98
CA LEU A 113 2.62 -31.22 -26.73
C LEU A 113 2.65 -30.90 -28.23
N ALA A 114 2.63 -29.61 -28.61
CA ALA A 114 2.72 -29.21 -30.00
C ALA A 114 4.03 -29.68 -30.67
N THR A 115 5.17 -29.57 -29.96
CA THR A 115 6.47 -30.04 -30.47
C THR A 115 6.51 -31.55 -30.66
N VAL A 116 5.93 -32.32 -29.73
CA VAL A 116 5.84 -33.79 -29.83
C VAL A 116 5.01 -34.16 -31.06
N THR A 117 3.84 -33.55 -31.26
CA THR A 117 3.01 -33.80 -32.45
C THR A 117 3.75 -33.46 -33.75
N THR A 118 4.58 -32.41 -33.77
CA THR A 118 5.37 -32.09 -34.98
C THR A 118 6.47 -33.12 -35.24
N LEU A 119 7.08 -33.66 -34.18
CA LEU A 119 8.10 -34.71 -34.30
C LEU A 119 7.48 -36.02 -34.75
N GLU A 120 6.32 -36.40 -34.22
CA GLU A 120 5.55 -37.58 -34.67
C GLU A 120 5.22 -37.48 -36.16
N GLN A 121 4.73 -36.33 -36.63
CA GLN A 121 4.47 -36.10 -38.06
C GLN A 121 5.72 -36.22 -38.94
N LYS A 122 6.87 -35.75 -38.44
CA LYS A 122 8.15 -35.90 -39.16
C LYS A 122 8.58 -37.37 -39.21
N LEU A 123 8.39 -38.10 -38.12
CA LEU A 123 8.69 -39.53 -38.04
C LEU A 123 7.84 -40.33 -39.03
N ASP A 124 6.53 -40.07 -39.07
CA ASP A 124 5.61 -40.66 -40.05
C ASP A 124 6.02 -40.35 -41.50
N PHE A 125 6.52 -39.13 -41.75
CA PHE A 125 7.03 -38.74 -43.06
C PHE A 125 8.29 -39.54 -43.43
N TYR A 126 9.23 -39.69 -42.50
CA TYR A 126 10.45 -40.45 -42.74
C TYR A 126 10.20 -41.96 -42.88
N GLU A 127 9.27 -42.56 -42.13
CA GLU A 127 8.88 -43.96 -42.32
C GLU A 127 8.22 -44.21 -43.69
N LYS A 128 7.38 -43.27 -44.15
CA LYS A 128 6.79 -43.32 -45.50
C LYS A 128 7.85 -43.15 -46.59
N ALA A 129 8.84 -42.29 -46.39
CA ALA A 129 9.96 -42.10 -47.31
C ALA A 129 10.91 -43.31 -47.35
N ALA A 130 11.18 -43.95 -46.21
CA ALA A 130 12.00 -45.16 -46.12
C ALA A 130 11.36 -46.40 -46.75
N SER A 131 10.02 -46.39 -46.92
CA SER A 131 9.27 -47.44 -47.61
C SER A 131 9.29 -47.32 -49.14
N GLN A 132 9.90 -46.26 -49.70
CA GLN A 132 10.11 -46.09 -51.14
C GLN A 132 11.58 -46.39 -51.50
N LYS A 133 11.79 -47.38 -52.39
CA LYS A 133 13.11 -47.83 -52.88
C LYS A 133 13.94 -46.67 -53.47
N PRO A 134 15.29 -46.69 -53.39
CA PRO A 134 16.11 -45.55 -53.77
C PRO A 134 16.38 -45.56 -55.29
N GLU A 135 15.82 -44.60 -56.01
CA GLU A 135 16.36 -44.20 -57.31
C GLU A 135 16.68 -42.71 -57.33
N ASN A 136 17.97 -42.43 -57.53
CA ASN A 136 18.58 -41.21 -58.06
C ASN A 136 18.03 -39.86 -57.59
N ILE A 137 18.66 -39.33 -56.54
CA ILE A 137 18.85 -37.87 -56.42
C ILE A 137 20.33 -37.59 -56.17
N LYS A 138 21.09 -37.46 -57.26
CA LYS A 138 22.38 -36.77 -57.24
C LYS A 138 22.11 -35.28 -57.07
N VAL A 139 22.25 -34.76 -55.85
CA VAL A 139 22.39 -33.32 -55.63
C VAL A 139 23.84 -33.03 -55.27
N ASN A 140 24.41 -32.19 -56.11
CA ASN A 140 25.78 -31.73 -56.17
C ASN A 140 26.15 -30.96 -54.89
N LEU A 141 26.84 -31.60 -53.93
CA LEU A 141 27.50 -30.88 -52.83
C LEU A 141 28.76 -30.20 -53.37
N ASN A 142 28.55 -29.03 -53.96
CA ASN A 142 29.63 -28.13 -54.31
C ASN A 142 30.27 -27.62 -53.00
N LYS A 143 31.50 -28.06 -52.74
CA LYS A 143 32.44 -27.38 -51.85
C LYS A 143 32.50 -25.91 -52.27
N ASN A 144 32.10 -25.00 -51.37
CA ASN A 144 32.69 -23.66 -51.18
C ASN A 144 31.87 -22.89 -50.15
N SER A 145 32.30 -22.95 -48.90
CA SER A 145 32.68 -21.76 -48.14
C SER A 145 33.08 -22.21 -46.75
N VAL A 146 34.38 -22.14 -46.50
CA VAL A 146 34.88 -21.81 -45.17
C VAL A 146 34.23 -20.47 -44.83
N LEU A 147 33.04 -20.52 -44.22
CA LEU A 147 32.45 -19.37 -43.57
C LEU A 147 33.40 -19.07 -42.42
N SER A 148 34.13 -17.97 -42.60
CA SER A 148 34.93 -17.31 -41.59
C SER A 148 34.29 -17.49 -40.23
N VAL A 149 35.12 -17.81 -39.23
CA VAL A 149 34.81 -17.62 -37.81
C VAL A 149 34.14 -16.26 -37.68
N THR A 150 32.81 -16.25 -37.69
CA THR A 150 32.02 -15.06 -37.46
C THR A 150 32.46 -14.62 -36.10
N GLN A 151 33.07 -13.44 -36.01
CA GLN A 151 33.21 -12.72 -34.75
C GLN A 151 31.87 -12.87 -34.05
N SER A 152 31.83 -13.67 -32.98
CA SER A 152 30.59 -13.89 -32.24
C SER A 152 30.19 -12.49 -31.77
N GLN A 153 29.16 -11.91 -32.38
CA GLN A 153 28.48 -10.80 -31.73
C GLN A 153 28.11 -11.34 -30.37
N GLU A 154 28.76 -10.84 -29.32
CA GLU A 154 28.46 -11.22 -27.95
C GLU A 154 26.98 -10.94 -27.74
N SER A 155 26.19 -12.00 -27.63
CA SER A 155 24.76 -11.94 -27.35
C SER A 155 24.56 -11.16 -26.07
N MET A 156 23.70 -10.15 -26.11
CA MET A 156 23.39 -9.30 -24.96
C MET A 156 21.95 -9.55 -24.51
N THR A 157 21.74 -9.63 -23.20
CA THR A 157 20.39 -9.57 -22.64
C THR A 157 19.98 -8.11 -22.49
N ARG A 158 18.81 -7.76 -23.00
CA ARG A 158 18.27 -6.41 -22.97
C ARG A 158 16.96 -6.40 -22.20
N VAL A 159 16.95 -5.65 -21.12
CA VAL A 159 15.81 -5.55 -20.22
C VAL A 159 15.16 -4.19 -20.41
N TYR A 160 13.89 -4.21 -20.78
CA TYR A 160 13.05 -3.04 -20.95
C TYR A 160 11.98 -3.10 -19.85
N ILE A 161 11.94 -2.09 -18.98
CA ILE A 161 11.02 -2.04 -17.85
C ILE A 161 10.04 -0.90 -18.04
N ASP A 162 8.75 -1.22 -18.14
CA ASP A 162 7.68 -0.24 -18.00
C ASP A 162 7.54 0.12 -16.51
N GLY A 163 8.16 1.24 -16.14
CA GLY A 163 8.15 1.69 -14.76
C GLY A 163 6.78 2.09 -14.26
N ASN A 164 5.84 2.50 -15.12
CA ASN A 164 4.50 2.88 -14.69
C ASN A 164 3.68 1.64 -14.35
N ASN A 165 3.73 0.64 -15.23
CA ASN A 165 3.05 -0.64 -15.01
C ASN A 165 3.66 -1.41 -13.84
N LEU A 166 4.99 -1.43 -13.73
CA LEU A 166 5.70 -2.04 -12.60
C LEU A 166 5.35 -1.34 -11.29
N SER A 167 5.39 -0.01 -11.23
CA SER A 167 5.03 0.74 -10.01
C SER A 167 3.58 0.47 -9.61
N PHE A 168 2.65 0.47 -10.58
CA PHE A 168 1.24 0.17 -10.31
C PHE A 168 1.04 -1.25 -9.76
N ALA A 169 1.76 -2.24 -10.30
CA ALA A 169 1.71 -3.61 -9.82
C ALA A 169 2.30 -3.75 -8.40
N VAL A 170 3.45 -3.12 -8.15
CA VAL A 170 4.14 -3.11 -6.85
C VAL A 170 3.27 -2.44 -5.78
N ASP A 171 2.68 -1.28 -6.09
CA ASP A 171 1.76 -0.56 -5.20
C ASP A 171 0.50 -1.40 -4.91
N GLY A 172 -0.08 -2.02 -5.94
CA GLY A 172 -1.25 -2.89 -5.81
C GLY A 172 -0.97 -4.16 -4.99
N LEU A 173 0.29 -4.61 -4.93
CA LEU A 173 0.73 -5.74 -4.11
C LEU A 173 1.24 -5.32 -2.73
N GLN A 174 1.40 -4.02 -2.47
CA GLN A 174 1.98 -3.45 -1.25
C GLN A 174 3.33 -4.07 -0.88
N ILE A 175 4.15 -4.33 -1.90
CA ILE A 175 5.52 -4.83 -1.72
C ILE A 175 6.50 -3.69 -1.95
N GLU A 176 7.63 -3.74 -1.26
CA GLU A 176 8.77 -2.90 -1.62
C GLU A 176 9.63 -3.68 -2.60
N LEU A 177 9.97 -3.06 -3.73
CA LEU A 177 10.82 -3.67 -4.74
C LEU A 177 12.26 -3.24 -4.51
N ASP A 178 13.13 -4.22 -4.29
CA ASP A 178 14.57 -4.01 -4.33
C ASP A 178 15.06 -4.09 -5.79
N TYR A 179 15.42 -2.94 -6.34
CA TYR A 179 15.85 -2.82 -7.73
C TYR A 179 17.23 -3.42 -7.99
N ASP A 180 18.11 -3.54 -6.97
CA ASP A 180 19.38 -4.24 -7.16
C ASP A 180 19.16 -5.75 -7.22
N ALA A 181 18.32 -6.28 -6.32
CA ALA A 181 17.93 -7.68 -6.34
C ALA A 181 17.22 -8.07 -7.66
N LEU A 182 16.30 -7.22 -8.15
CA LEU A 182 15.66 -7.42 -9.44
C LEU A 182 16.68 -7.47 -10.58
N ARG A 183 17.66 -6.55 -10.58
CA ARG A 183 18.71 -6.51 -11.60
C ARG A 183 19.57 -7.78 -11.58
N ILE A 184 19.94 -8.25 -10.40
CA ILE A 184 20.71 -9.48 -10.22
C ILE A 184 19.93 -10.66 -10.76
N GLU A 185 18.66 -10.80 -10.37
CA GLU A 185 17.77 -11.87 -10.82
C GLU A 185 17.65 -11.91 -12.35
N LEU A 186 17.37 -10.77 -12.97
CA LEU A 186 17.22 -10.65 -14.42
C LEU A 186 18.55 -10.83 -15.19
N SER A 187 19.68 -10.88 -14.48
CA SER A 187 21.02 -11.06 -15.08
C SER A 187 21.62 -12.46 -14.87
N GLN A 188 20.97 -13.36 -14.12
CA GLN A 188 21.60 -14.60 -13.61
C GLN A 188 22.25 -15.50 -14.67
N ASN A 189 21.78 -15.46 -15.92
CA ASN A 189 22.28 -16.30 -17.01
C ASN A 189 22.88 -15.49 -18.18
N ALA A 190 23.05 -14.18 -18.00
CA ALA A 190 23.48 -13.28 -19.05
C ALA A 190 24.97 -12.92 -18.89
N THR A 191 25.75 -13.05 -19.96
CA THR A 191 27.14 -12.55 -19.98
C THR A 191 27.18 -11.02 -19.85
N ARG A 192 26.19 -10.35 -20.43
CA ARG A 192 26.05 -8.90 -20.38
C ARG A 192 24.58 -8.50 -20.45
N THR A 193 24.16 -7.60 -19.56
CA THR A 193 22.78 -7.11 -19.50
C THR A 193 22.71 -5.59 -19.62
N ASN A 194 21.79 -5.08 -20.44
CA ASN A 194 21.39 -3.67 -20.46
C ASN A 194 20.05 -3.54 -19.75
N PHE A 195 19.89 -2.51 -18.93
CA PHE A 195 18.62 -2.19 -18.28
C PHE A 195 18.15 -0.79 -18.68
N LYS A 196 16.96 -0.72 -19.28
CA LYS A 196 16.24 0.53 -19.54
C LYS A 196 14.97 0.60 -18.73
N TYR A 197 14.79 1.70 -18.01
CA TYR A 197 13.63 1.95 -17.17
C TYR A 197 12.83 3.14 -17.71
N TYR A 198 11.62 2.89 -18.19
CA TYR A 198 10.76 3.89 -18.82
C TYR A 198 9.79 4.46 -17.79
N THR A 199 9.80 5.78 -17.60
CA THR A 199 8.93 6.40 -16.59
C THR A 199 8.57 7.84 -16.94
N GLY A 200 7.39 8.26 -16.50
CA GLY A 200 6.97 9.65 -16.60
C GLY A 200 7.81 10.55 -15.69
N ILE A 201 8.25 11.69 -16.20
CA ILE A 201 8.95 12.72 -15.40
C ILE A 201 8.08 13.97 -15.28
N HIS A 202 7.85 14.43 -14.04
CA HIS A 202 7.16 15.69 -13.81
C HIS A 202 8.08 16.88 -14.11
N SER A 203 7.50 17.93 -14.68
CA SER A 203 8.17 19.22 -14.85
C SER A 203 7.37 20.28 -14.09
N PRO A 204 7.91 20.86 -13.00
CA PRO A 204 9.21 20.57 -12.38
C PRO A 204 9.24 19.23 -11.63
N MET A 205 10.41 18.60 -11.59
CA MET A 205 10.61 17.31 -10.89
C MET A 205 10.66 17.52 -9.38
N ASN A 206 9.87 16.76 -8.63
CA ASN A 206 9.88 16.80 -7.17
C ASN A 206 11.09 16.03 -6.59
N ASP A 207 11.43 16.27 -5.32
CA ASP A 207 12.60 15.67 -4.67
C ASP A 207 12.52 14.15 -4.54
N GLY A 208 11.33 13.59 -4.34
CA GLY A 208 11.13 12.15 -4.27
C GLY A 208 11.47 11.46 -5.60
N GLN A 209 10.93 11.99 -6.70
CA GLN A 209 11.19 11.52 -8.05
C GLN A 209 12.67 11.69 -8.41
N ARG A 210 13.28 12.81 -8.04
CA ARG A 210 14.73 13.04 -8.22
C ARG A 210 15.55 11.94 -7.54
N ARG A 211 15.31 11.72 -6.24
CA ARG A 211 16.03 10.71 -5.45
C ARG A 211 15.84 9.30 -6.02
N PHE A 212 14.64 8.98 -6.47
CA PHE A 212 14.35 7.68 -7.07
C PHE A 212 15.08 7.47 -8.40
N ILE A 213 15.09 8.48 -9.28
CA ILE A 213 15.84 8.42 -10.54
C ILE A 213 17.35 8.30 -10.27
N ASP A 214 17.88 9.05 -9.31
CA ASP A 214 19.29 8.98 -8.94
C ASP A 214 19.64 7.60 -8.36
N TYR A 215 18.76 7.01 -7.57
CA TYR A 215 18.90 5.64 -7.07
C TYR A 215 18.91 4.61 -8.22
N LEU A 216 18.00 4.68 -9.17
CA LEU A 216 17.98 3.79 -10.35
C LEU A 216 19.28 3.91 -11.17
N LYS A 217 19.75 5.14 -11.41
CA LYS A 217 21.02 5.38 -12.11
C LYS A 217 22.21 4.82 -11.34
N TYR A 218 22.23 4.96 -10.02
CA TYR A 218 23.25 4.35 -9.16
C TYR A 218 23.26 2.81 -9.31
N GLN A 219 22.08 2.20 -9.44
CA GLN A 219 21.92 0.76 -9.72
C GLN A 219 22.19 0.38 -11.20
N ARG A 220 22.68 1.31 -12.03
CA ARG A 220 23.03 1.13 -13.45
C ARG A 220 21.82 0.87 -14.37
N TYR A 221 20.65 1.37 -14.00
CA TYR A 221 19.53 1.50 -14.94
C TYR A 221 19.73 2.76 -15.80
N GLU A 222 19.51 2.63 -17.11
CA GLU A 222 19.31 3.77 -18.00
C GLU A 222 17.85 4.24 -17.85
N VAL A 223 17.64 5.42 -17.26
CA VAL A 223 16.30 5.96 -17.05
C VAL A 223 15.86 6.77 -18.26
N ILE A 224 14.81 6.30 -18.93
CA ILE A 224 14.17 6.96 -20.08
C ILE A 224 12.98 7.77 -19.58
N GLY A 225 13.16 9.09 -19.54
CA GLY A 225 12.14 10.03 -19.12
C GLY A 225 11.11 10.32 -20.21
N LEU A 226 9.83 10.19 -19.87
CA LEU A 226 8.71 10.41 -20.77
C LEU A 226 7.80 11.56 -20.28
N PRO A 227 7.11 12.24 -21.20
CA PRO A 227 6.18 13.30 -20.82
C PRO A 227 4.96 12.72 -20.09
N ILE A 228 4.46 13.48 -19.12
CA ILE A 228 3.25 13.18 -18.38
C ILE A 228 2.16 14.18 -18.79
N LEU A 229 0.98 13.68 -19.15
CA LEU A 229 -0.20 14.51 -19.43
C LEU A 229 -1.29 14.29 -18.39
N ALA A 230 -2.06 15.34 -18.10
CA ALA A 230 -3.26 15.23 -17.28
C ALA A 230 -4.33 14.46 -18.06
N ARG A 231 -5.01 13.53 -17.39
CA ARG A 231 -6.12 12.81 -18.02
C ARG A 231 -7.36 13.72 -18.05
N PRO A 232 -8.05 13.87 -19.19
CA PRO A 232 -9.17 14.81 -19.30
C PRO A 232 -10.34 14.56 -18.34
N ASP A 233 -10.50 13.32 -17.91
CA ASP A 233 -11.61 12.79 -17.11
C ASP A 233 -11.26 12.54 -15.64
N SER A 234 -10.02 12.83 -15.20
CA SER A 234 -9.61 12.59 -13.81
C SER A 234 -8.55 13.57 -13.34
N LYS A 235 -8.40 13.69 -12.01
CA LYS A 235 -7.28 14.41 -11.40
C LYS A 235 -5.95 13.63 -11.52
N SER A 236 -5.93 12.53 -12.27
CA SER A 236 -4.75 11.69 -12.43
C SER A 236 -3.92 12.13 -13.63
N PHE A 237 -2.64 11.81 -13.55
CA PHE A 237 -1.67 12.02 -14.60
C PHE A 237 -1.33 10.67 -15.26
N LYS A 238 -1.07 10.68 -16.57
CA LYS A 238 -0.63 9.49 -17.31
C LYS A 238 0.66 9.82 -18.06
N THR A 239 1.63 8.93 -17.97
CA THR A 239 2.76 8.92 -18.90
C THR A 239 2.25 8.64 -20.31
N VAL A 240 2.79 9.34 -21.30
CA VAL A 240 2.32 9.23 -22.68
C VAL A 240 3.44 8.71 -23.57
N GLY A 241 3.12 7.66 -24.33
CA GLY A 241 4.01 7.08 -25.33
C GLY A 241 5.06 6.12 -24.77
N ASP A 242 4.88 5.62 -23.55
CA ASP A 242 5.69 4.54 -22.98
C ASP A 242 5.65 3.28 -23.85
N ASP A 243 4.46 2.77 -24.18
CA ASP A 243 4.30 1.60 -25.04
C ASP A 243 5.04 1.76 -26.39
N VAL A 244 4.86 2.92 -27.02
CA VAL A 244 5.45 3.25 -28.33
C VAL A 244 6.96 3.36 -28.22
N LYS A 245 7.46 4.06 -27.19
CA LYS A 245 8.89 4.27 -27.02
C LYS A 245 9.62 2.95 -26.72
N ILE A 246 9.06 2.11 -25.86
CA ILE A 246 9.59 0.77 -25.58
C ILE A 246 9.65 -0.05 -26.86
N ALA A 247 8.56 -0.10 -27.63
CA ALA A 247 8.52 -0.85 -28.89
C ALA A 247 9.57 -0.34 -29.90
N VAL A 248 9.72 0.98 -30.04
CA VAL A 248 10.72 1.59 -30.93
C VAL A 248 12.14 1.22 -30.50
N ASP A 249 12.45 1.26 -29.21
CA ASP A 249 13.79 0.94 -28.72
C ASP A 249 14.09 -0.55 -28.87
N ILE A 250 13.13 -1.44 -28.60
CA ILE A 250 13.27 -2.89 -28.85
C ILE A 250 13.59 -3.13 -30.33
N ILE A 251 12.80 -2.56 -31.25
CA ILE A 251 13.00 -2.75 -32.70
C ILE A 251 14.32 -2.15 -33.17
N GLY A 252 14.73 -1.01 -32.62
CA GLY A 252 15.94 -0.29 -33.03
C GLY A 252 17.25 -0.86 -32.50
N GLU A 253 17.21 -1.56 -31.36
CA GLU A 253 18.43 -1.92 -30.62
C GLU A 253 18.72 -3.41 -30.59
N VAL A 254 17.67 -4.26 -30.59
CA VAL A 254 17.79 -5.71 -30.49
C VAL A 254 18.41 -6.27 -31.76
N LYS A 255 19.51 -7.00 -31.61
CA LYS A 255 20.21 -7.67 -32.71
C LYS A 255 19.90 -9.15 -32.71
N LYS A 256 20.19 -9.80 -33.83
CA LYS A 256 20.08 -11.26 -33.94
C LYS A 256 20.99 -11.92 -32.90
N GLY A 257 20.40 -12.75 -32.03
CA GLY A 257 21.11 -13.43 -30.94
C GLY A 257 21.05 -12.72 -29.59
N ASP A 258 20.46 -11.53 -29.51
CA ASP A 258 20.16 -10.89 -28.22
C ASP A 258 18.93 -11.55 -27.57
N ASP A 259 18.94 -11.63 -26.24
CA ASP A 259 17.79 -12.03 -25.44
C ASP A 259 17.04 -10.78 -24.98
N VAL A 260 15.71 -10.80 -25.06
CA VAL A 260 14.87 -9.66 -24.67
C VAL A 260 14.00 -10.04 -23.48
N ILE A 261 14.04 -9.20 -22.46
CA ILE A 261 13.15 -9.26 -21.30
C ILE A 261 12.34 -7.97 -21.27
N LEU A 262 11.02 -8.09 -21.28
CA LEU A 262 10.09 -7.00 -21.08
C LEU A 262 9.41 -7.19 -19.71
N VAL A 263 9.47 -6.17 -18.86
CA VAL A 263 8.91 -6.13 -17.52
C VAL A 263 7.78 -5.11 -17.46
#